data_AF-A0A9P6N8K5-F1
#
_entry.id   AF-A0A9P6N8K5-F1
#
_cell.length_a   1.000
_cell.length_b   1.000
_cell.length_c   1.000
_cell.angle_alpha   90.00
_cell.angle_beta   90.00
_cell.angle_gamma   90.00
#
_symmetry.space_group_name_H-M   'P 1'
#
loop_
_entity.id
_entity.type
_entity.pdbx_description
1 polymer ?
#
loop_
_entity_poly.entity_id
_entity_poly.type
_entity_poly.pdbx_seq_one_letter_code
_entity_poly.pdbx_strand_id
1 'polypeptide(L)'
;HTAANDSHTASSWRKACDDNGVFGMTCRHDLLLKLINIYNSGEKLHYPVSMLADLLYNIQDQQVGVLYDIGCHLDVHIKKFFFFASPLCEFHF
;
A
#
# COMPACT_ATOMS: atom_id res chain seq x y z
N HIS A 1 -4.90 -41.22 -21.14
CA HIS A 1 -4.69 -39.89 -20.53
C HIS A 1 -5.88 -39.02 -20.89
N THR A 2 -6.73 -38.69 -19.92
CA THR A 2 -7.82 -37.73 -20.11
C THR A 2 -7.30 -36.38 -19.64
N ALA A 3 -7.21 -35.39 -20.53
CA ALA A 3 -6.89 -34.02 -20.15
C ALA A 3 -8.08 -33.42 -19.40
N ALA A 4 -7.81 -32.64 -18.35
CA ALA A 4 -8.82 -31.88 -17.64
C ALA A 4 -9.37 -30.80 -18.58
N ASN A 5 -10.70 -30.69 -18.64
CA ASN A 5 -11.38 -29.66 -19.42
C ASN A 5 -11.41 -28.40 -18.54
N ASP A 6 -10.58 -27.41 -18.84
CA ASP A 6 -10.52 -26.13 -18.14
C ASP A 6 -11.77 -25.28 -18.48
N SER A 7 -12.92 -25.67 -17.94
CA SER A 7 -14.13 -24.85 -17.97
C SER A 7 -14.04 -23.76 -16.90
N HIS A 8 -13.05 -22.89 -17.08
CA HIS A 8 -12.75 -21.78 -16.20
C HIS A 8 -13.40 -20.51 -16.76
N THR A 9 -14.69 -20.32 -16.48
CA THR A 9 -15.38 -19.07 -16.82
C THR A 9 -14.83 -17.93 -15.96
N ALA A 10 -14.53 -16.79 -16.58
CA ALA A 10 -13.98 -15.58 -15.93
C ALA A 10 -14.78 -15.09 -14.70
N SER A 11 -16.06 -15.49 -14.60
CA SER A 11 -16.95 -15.21 -13.47
C SER A 11 -16.65 -16.04 -12.21
N SER A 12 -16.08 -17.25 -12.35
CA SER A 12 -15.71 -18.10 -11.21
C SER A 12 -14.41 -17.64 -10.56
N TRP A 13 -13.40 -17.27 -11.36
CA TRP A 13 -12.12 -16.74 -10.90
C TRP A 13 -12.25 -15.39 -10.16
N ARG A 14 -13.01 -14.44 -10.73
CA ARG A 14 -13.25 -13.13 -10.10
C ARG A 14 -14.03 -13.20 -8.79
N LYS A 15 -14.78 -14.28 -8.54
CA LYS A 15 -15.50 -14.50 -7.27
C LYS A 15 -14.68 -15.25 -6.23
N ALA A 16 -13.72 -16.06 -6.65
CA ALA A 16 -12.85 -16.82 -5.74
C ALA A 16 -11.60 -16.04 -5.31
N CYS A 17 -11.21 -15.02 -6.08
CA CYS A 17 -10.10 -14.11 -5.78
C CYS A 17 -10.67 -12.76 -5.36
N ASP A 18 -11.07 -12.64 -4.09
CA ASP A 18 -11.53 -11.37 -3.45
C ASP A 18 -10.36 -10.38 -3.22
N ASP A 19 -9.14 -10.83 -3.56
CA ASP A 19 -7.94 -10.04 -3.66
C ASP A 19 -7.92 -9.35 -5.03
N ASN A 20 -8.30 -8.08 -5.04
CA ASN A 20 -8.33 -7.27 -6.26
C ASN A 20 -6.92 -6.83 -6.70
N GLY A 21 -5.89 -7.09 -5.89
CA GLY A 21 -4.50 -6.79 -6.18
C GLY A 21 -3.61 -6.84 -4.94
N VAL A 22 -2.31 -6.62 -5.15
CA VAL A 22 -1.34 -6.42 -4.07
C VAL A 22 -0.77 -5.02 -4.15
N PHE A 23 -0.64 -4.36 -3.01
CA PHE A 23 0.06 -3.09 -2.89
C PHE A 23 1.41 -3.35 -2.22
N GLY A 24 2.51 -2.92 -2.84
CA GLY A 24 3.86 -3.25 -2.41
C GLY A 24 4.72 -2.02 -2.11
N MET A 25 5.61 -2.18 -1.13
CA MET A 25 6.72 -1.27 -0.88
C MET A 25 8.03 -2.01 -1.13
N THR A 26 8.88 -1.41 -1.95
CA THR A 26 10.22 -1.92 -2.26
C THR A 26 11.26 -0.88 -1.90
N CYS A 27 12.47 -1.32 -1.55
CA CYS A 27 13.60 -0.42 -1.46
C CYS A 27 14.21 -0.18 -2.85
N ARG A 28 15.13 0.78 -2.96
CA ARG A 28 15.84 1.10 -4.21
C ARG A 28 16.79 -0.01 -4.69
N HIS A 29 17.00 -1.05 -3.90
CA HIS A 29 17.77 -2.25 -4.28
C HIS A 29 16.86 -3.39 -4.78
N ASP A 30 15.61 -3.07 -5.13
CA ASP A 30 14.60 -4.03 -5.59
C ASP A 30 14.27 -5.15 -4.57
N LEU A 31 14.53 -4.89 -3.27
CA LEU A 31 14.10 -5.78 -2.20
C LEU A 31 12.71 -5.41 -1.71
N LEU A 32 11.86 -6.41 -1.60
CA LEU A 32 10.51 -6.26 -1.07
C LEU A 32 10.55 -5.99 0.44
N LEU A 33 10.00 -4.86 0.86
CA LEU A 33 9.89 -4.48 2.26
C LEU A 33 8.55 -4.95 2.85
N LYS A 34 7.45 -4.74 2.12
CA LYS A 34 6.11 -5.12 2.59
C LYS A 34 5.12 -5.30 1.44
N LEU A 35 4.16 -6.19 1.63
CA LEU A 35 2.97 -6.35 0.79
C LEU A 35 1.71 -6.18 1.64
N ILE A 36 0.70 -5.53 1.07
CA ILE A 36 -0.64 -5.44 1.63
C ILE A 36 -1.61 -5.99 0.60
N ASN A 37 -2.57 -6.77 1.09
CA ASN A 37 -3.67 -7.23 0.27
C ASN A 37 -4.66 -6.09 -0.02
N ILE A 38 -5.00 -5.89 -1.29
CA ILE A 38 -6.02 -4.95 -1.71
C ILE A 38 -7.37 -5.69 -1.68
N TYR A 39 -8.05 -5.60 -0.54
CA TYR A 39 -9.33 -6.28 -0.34
C TYR A 39 -10.51 -5.44 -0.85
N ASN A 40 -11.26 -5.98 -1.82
CA ASN A 40 -12.61 -5.57 -2.23
C ASN A 40 -12.79 -4.08 -2.60
N SER A 41 -11.67 -3.40 -2.88
CA SER A 41 -11.63 -1.95 -2.98
C SER A 41 -10.38 -1.62 -3.78
N GLY A 42 -10.51 -1.02 -4.96
CA GLY A 42 -9.37 -0.76 -5.85
C GLY A 42 -8.29 0.14 -5.22
N GLU A 43 -7.36 0.65 -6.02
CA GLU A 43 -6.29 1.52 -5.53
C GLU A 43 -6.85 2.70 -4.72
N LYS A 44 -6.44 2.79 -3.44
CA LYS A 44 -6.88 3.83 -2.51
C LYS A 44 -5.69 4.43 -1.76
N LEU A 45 -5.79 5.72 -1.44
CA LEU A 45 -4.75 6.47 -0.72
C LEU A 45 -4.47 5.96 0.70
N HIS A 46 -5.36 5.18 1.31
CA HIS A 46 -5.08 4.64 2.64
C HIS A 46 -3.98 3.55 2.61
N TYR A 47 -3.79 2.83 1.49
CA TYR A 47 -2.71 1.83 1.39
C TYR A 47 -1.31 2.45 1.53
N PRO A 48 -0.92 3.48 0.73
CA PRO A 48 0.38 4.13 0.89
C PRO A 48 0.51 4.84 2.24
N VAL A 49 -0.56 5.42 2.78
CA VAL A 49 -0.54 6.09 4.11
C VAL A 49 -0.26 5.07 5.23
N SER A 50 -0.96 3.94 5.25
CA SER A 50 -0.75 2.89 6.25
C SER A 50 0.64 2.26 6.15
N MET A 51 1.14 2.04 4.93
CA MET A 51 2.51 1.56 4.70
C MET A 51 3.55 2.54 5.22
N LEU A 52 3.37 3.83 4.94
CA LEU A 52 4.28 4.87 5.41
C LEU A 52 4.27 4.97 6.94
N ALA A 53 3.10 4.88 7.58
CA ALA A 53 2.99 4.90 9.04
C ALA A 53 3.77 3.74 9.69
N ASP A 54 3.63 2.55 9.13
CA ASP A 54 4.35 1.37 9.58
C ASP A 54 5.86 1.50 9.38
N LEU A 55 6.30 1.99 8.21
CA LEU A 55 7.71 2.22 7.94
C LEU A 55 8.31 3.19 8.95
N LEU A 56 7.68 4.36 9.14
CA LEU A 56 8.14 5.42 10.04
C LEU A 56 8.18 4.98 11.50
N TYR A 57 7.23 4.15 11.94
CA TYR A 57 7.24 3.58 13.29
C TYR A 57 8.49 2.70 13.53
N ASN A 58 8.97 2.01 12.50
CA ASN A 58 10.10 1.08 12.59
C ASN A 58 11.47 1.76 12.37
N ILE A 59 11.53 2.93 11.74
CA ILE A 59 12.77 3.70 11.53
C ILE A 59 12.86 4.85 12.55
N GLN A 60 13.15 4.51 13.81
CA GLN A 60 13.29 5.51 14.88
C GLN A 60 14.53 6.41 14.66
N ASP A 61 14.40 7.69 15.03
CA ASP A 61 15.46 8.71 15.05
C ASP A 61 16.16 9.03 13.72
N GLN A 62 15.50 8.77 12.58
CA GLN A 62 15.99 9.14 11.25
C GLN A 62 15.18 10.30 10.67
N GLN A 63 15.84 11.22 9.98
CA GLN A 63 15.15 12.20 9.13
C GLN A 63 14.75 11.51 7.83
N VAL A 64 13.45 11.49 7.54
CA VAL A 64 12.88 10.76 6.40
C VAL A 64 12.15 11.74 5.48
N GLY A 65 12.55 11.77 4.21
CA GLY A 65 11.82 12.46 3.14
C GLY A 65 10.90 11.49 2.39
N VAL A 66 9.71 11.96 2.02
CA VAL A 66 8.71 11.16 1.29
C VAL A 66 8.41 11.80 -0.06
N LEU A 67 8.71 11.09 -1.15
CA LEU A 67 8.35 11.51 -2.50
C LEU A 67 7.23 10.62 -3.04
N TYR A 68 6.16 11.25 -3.55
CA TYR A 68 5.01 10.56 -4.13
C TYR A 68 4.57 11.28 -5.40
N ASP A 69 4.20 10.52 -6.44
CA ASP A 69 3.85 11.03 -7.78
C ASP A 69 2.67 12.03 -7.75
N ILE A 70 1.80 11.89 -6.73
CA ILE A 70 0.73 12.86 -6.43
C ILE A 70 0.90 13.39 -5.00
N GLY A 71 2.09 13.91 -4.70
CA GLY A 71 2.50 14.34 -3.35
C GLY A 71 1.53 15.32 -2.69
N CYS A 72 0.92 16.23 -3.46
CA CYS A 72 -0.07 17.17 -2.95
C CYS A 72 -1.31 16.50 -2.36
N HIS A 73 -1.79 15.39 -2.95
CA HIS A 73 -2.94 14.64 -2.43
C HIS A 73 -2.56 13.85 -1.17
N LEU A 74 -1.33 13.32 -1.16
CA LEU A 74 -0.78 12.58 -0.03
C LEU A 74 -0.58 13.49 1.19
N ASP A 75 -0.03 14.70 1.01
CA ASP A 75 0.14 15.70 2.06
C ASP A 75 -1.19 16.02 2.78
N VAL A 76 -2.25 16.28 2.00
CA VAL A 76 -3.59 16.53 2.54
C VAL A 76 -4.11 15.34 3.37
N HIS A 77 -3.80 14.11 2.95
CA HIS A 77 -4.22 12.91 3.67
C HIS A 77 -3.39 12.65 4.93
N ILE A 78 -2.07 12.81 4.85
CA ILE A 78 -1.15 12.66 5.97
C ILE A 78 -1.50 13.66 7.07
N LYS A 79 -1.73 14.92 6.72
CA LYS A 79 -2.17 15.95 7.67
C LYS A 79 -3.49 15.60 8.37
N LYS A 80 -4.39 14.87 7.73
CA LYS A 80 -5.64 14.40 8.34
C LYS A 80 -5.45 13.16 9.22
N PHE A 81 -4.60 12.22 8.81
CA PHE A 81 -4.43 10.92 9.47
C PHE A 81 -3.38 10.94 10.60
N PHE A 82 -2.24 11.59 10.37
CA PHE A 82 -1.12 11.62 11.34
C PHE A 82 -1.25 12.70 12.41
N PHE A 83 -2.15 13.68 12.25
CA PHE A 83 -2.49 14.63 13.32
C PHE A 83 -2.94 13.91 14.61
N PHE A 84 -3.51 12.70 14.49
CA PHE A 84 -3.92 11.88 15.63
C PHE A 84 -2.85 10.89 16.12
N ALA A 85 -1.78 10.65 15.36
CA ALA A 85 -0.88 9.51 15.61
C ALA A 85 0.42 9.87 16.35
N SER A 86 1.01 11.04 16.14
CA SER A 86 2.20 11.49 16.90
C SER A 86 2.68 12.89 16.48
N PRO A 87 3.01 13.79 17.42
CA PRO A 87 3.55 15.13 17.12
C PRO A 87 5.04 15.14 16.67
N LEU A 88 5.65 13.99 16.40
CA LEU A 88 7.12 13.86 16.22
C LEU A 88 7.61 13.78 14.77
N CYS A 89 6.72 13.84 13.77
CA CYS A 89 7.11 13.86 12.35
C CYS A 89 6.58 15.13 11.68
N GLU A 90 7.44 16.13 11.55
CA GLU A 90 7.20 17.23 10.62
C GLU A 90 7.55 16.77 9.21
N PHE A 91 6.52 16.55 8.38
CA PHE A 91 6.70 16.28 6.96
C PHE A 91 6.89 17.61 6.22
N HIS A 92 8.10 17.87 5.74
CA HIS A 92 8.35 18.89 4.72
C HIS A 92 8.32 18.22 3.35
N PHE A 93 7.40 18.66 2.48
CA PHE A 93 7.29 18.23 1.09
C PHE A 93 7.94 19.26 0.17
#